data_AF-A0A430QB93-F1
#
_entry.id   AF-A0A430QB93-F1
#
_cell.length_a   1.000
_cell.length_b   1.000
_cell.length_c   1.000
_cell.angle_alpha   90.00
_cell.angle_beta   90.00
_cell.angle_gamma   90.00
#
_symmetry.space_group_name_H-M   'P 1'
#
loop_
_entity.id
_entity.type
_entity.pdbx_description
1 polymer ?
#
loop_
_entity_poly.entity_id
_entity_poly.type
_entity_poly.pdbx_seq_one_letter_code
_entity_poly.pdbx_strand_id
1 'polypeptide(L)'
;MAIYRMVEICINPDNQLLGTEPFSQTNSTNNKNSNNTNDFNYGDELTRNCNIGYETAEQLLKELKVIKLKRRYRFISALLILTTKTKAHLESALETFAEMSHKDPDSVAPIYGAAVCYIQLKQCQKARNQLKRLAKVSWNFQDAEELEKSWLLLVDMYIQSGKLEVCQELLKKCLKYNKSCIKAYEYFGLIMEKEQNFLEAAKYYEYIWNNLNHQNPVIGKRNLTI
;
A
#
# COMPACT_ATOMS: atom_id res chain seq x y z
N MET A 1 20.83 -5.26 6.15
CA MET A 1 19.96 -4.42 5.31
C MET A 1 19.40 -5.22 4.13
N ALA A 2 20.22 -5.97 3.39
CA ALA A 2 19.75 -6.81 2.27
C ALA A 2 18.65 -7.82 2.64
N ILE A 3 18.80 -8.56 3.75
CA ILE A 3 17.80 -9.56 4.18
C ILE A 3 16.42 -8.92 4.45
N TYR A 4 16.38 -7.73 5.06
CA TYR A 4 15.13 -7.01 5.31
C TYR A 4 14.43 -6.59 4.00
N ARG A 5 15.19 -6.18 2.99
CA ARG A 5 14.65 -5.86 1.66
C ARG A 5 14.14 -7.12 0.95
N MET A 6 14.85 -8.23 1.06
CA MET A 6 14.42 -9.52 0.52
C MET A 6 13.10 -9.97 1.17
N VAL A 7 12.97 -9.84 2.49
CA VAL A 7 11.73 -10.13 3.22
C VAL A 7 10.59 -9.24 2.73
N GLU A 8 10.79 -7.94 2.56
CA GLU A 8 9.76 -7.03 2.02
C GLU A 8 9.31 -7.42 0.61
N ILE A 9 10.23 -7.85 -0.25
CA ILE A 9 9.92 -8.32 -1.61
C ILE A 9 9.13 -9.63 -1.55
N CYS A 10 9.49 -10.57 -0.67
CA CYS A 10 8.75 -11.82 -0.51
C CYS A 10 7.32 -11.59 0.00
N ILE A 11 7.13 -10.58 0.85
CA ILE A 11 5.83 -10.22 1.44
C ILE A 11 4.96 -9.47 0.43
N ASN A 12 5.57 -8.69 -0.46
CA ASN A 12 4.87 -7.83 -1.40
C ASN A 12 5.64 -7.72 -2.73
N PRO A 13 5.62 -8.79 -3.56
CA PRO A 13 6.41 -8.86 -4.78
C PRO A 13 6.01 -7.79 -5.80
N ASP A 14 4.73 -7.43 -5.84
CA ASP A 14 4.18 -6.41 -6.74
C ASP A 14 4.35 -4.98 -6.20
N ASN A 15 4.96 -4.82 -5.03
CA ASN A 15 5.09 -3.55 -4.30
C ASN A 15 3.74 -2.79 -4.18
N GLN A 16 2.62 -3.51 -4.06
CA GLN A 16 1.30 -2.92 -3.90
C GLN A 16 1.16 -2.28 -2.52
N LEU A 17 0.36 -1.22 -2.42
CA LEU A 17 0.18 -0.54 -1.15
C LEU A 17 -0.64 -1.42 -0.18
N LEU A 18 -0.02 -1.90 0.89
CA LEU A 18 -0.69 -2.79 1.85
C LEU A 18 -1.89 -2.09 2.48
N GLY A 19 -3.07 -2.71 2.36
CA GLY A 19 -4.34 -2.16 2.86
C GLY A 19 -5.19 -1.48 1.79
N THR A 20 -4.70 -1.30 0.56
CA THR A 20 -5.56 -0.93 -0.57
C THR A 20 -6.05 -2.18 -1.30
N GLU A 21 -7.30 -2.17 -1.74
CA GLU A 21 -7.76 -3.18 -2.71
C GLU A 21 -7.08 -2.92 -4.07
N PRO A 22 -6.65 -3.98 -4.79
CA PRO A 22 -6.12 -3.81 -6.14
C PRO A 22 -7.18 -3.12 -6.99
N PHE A 23 -6.74 -2.13 -7.76
CA PHE A 23 -7.60 -1.24 -8.57
C PHE A 23 -8.58 -2.02 -9.47
N SER A 24 -8.26 -3.27 -9.82
CA SER A 24 -9.07 -4.17 -10.65
C SER A 24 -10.55 -4.30 -10.26
N GLN A 25 -10.97 -3.93 -9.05
CA GLN A 25 -12.36 -4.10 -8.58
C GLN A 25 -13.23 -2.82 -8.58
N THR A 26 -12.70 -1.63 -8.89
CA THR A 26 -13.48 -0.39 -8.71
C THR A 26 -14.58 -0.15 -9.76
N ASN A 27 -14.71 -1.01 -10.78
CA ASN A 27 -15.76 -0.91 -11.80
C ASN A 27 -16.88 -1.95 -11.67
N SER A 28 -16.95 -2.72 -10.58
CA SER A 28 -18.10 -3.61 -10.32
C SER A 28 -19.19 -2.92 -9.50
N THR A 29 -19.58 -1.70 -9.90
CA THR A 29 -20.89 -1.18 -9.50
C THR A 29 -21.98 -1.91 -10.29
N ASN A 30 -22.78 -2.67 -9.55
CA ASN A 30 -24.17 -3.04 -9.88
C ASN A 30 -24.40 -3.80 -11.19
N ASN A 31 -24.16 -5.11 -11.18
CA ASN A 31 -25.15 -6.07 -11.67
C ASN A 31 -24.86 -7.47 -11.14
N LYS A 32 -25.58 -7.86 -10.08
CA LYS A 32 -25.85 -9.27 -9.81
C LYS A 32 -26.67 -9.78 -10.98
N ASN A 33 -26.02 -10.49 -11.90
CA ASN A 33 -26.54 -11.61 -12.70
C ASN A 33 -25.70 -11.76 -13.96
N SER A 34 -24.75 -12.69 -13.94
CA SER A 34 -24.58 -13.63 -15.05
C SER A 34 -23.72 -14.79 -14.58
N ASN A 35 -24.32 -15.98 -14.57
CA ASN A 35 -23.59 -17.24 -14.57
C ASN A 35 -22.63 -17.23 -15.76
N ASN A 36 -21.34 -17.45 -15.51
CA ASN A 36 -20.44 -18.18 -16.40
C ASN A 36 -19.20 -18.59 -15.61
N THR A 37 -19.11 -19.90 -15.43
CA THR A 37 -18.01 -20.67 -14.86
C THR A 37 -16.72 -20.42 -15.64
N ASN A 38 -15.65 -19.97 -14.96
CA ASN A 38 -14.22 -20.24 -15.24
C ASN A 38 -13.22 -19.45 -14.35
N ASP A 39 -13.66 -18.78 -13.28
CA ASP A 39 -12.81 -17.88 -12.45
C ASP A 39 -12.14 -18.54 -11.22
N PHE A 40 -12.12 -19.87 -11.12
CA PHE A 40 -11.72 -20.58 -9.89
C PHE A 40 -10.20 -20.84 -9.71
N ASN A 41 -9.32 -20.46 -10.65
CA ASN A 41 -7.88 -20.77 -10.54
C ASN A 41 -6.96 -19.57 -10.22
N TYR A 42 -7.36 -18.34 -10.54
CA TYR A 42 -6.48 -17.17 -10.38
C TYR A 42 -6.36 -16.70 -8.92
N GLY A 43 -7.45 -16.81 -8.15
CA GLY A 43 -7.44 -16.49 -6.71
C GLY A 43 -6.62 -17.46 -5.87
N ASP A 44 -6.62 -18.74 -6.24
CA ASP A 44 -5.88 -19.80 -5.54
C ASP A 44 -4.36 -19.71 -5.80
N GLU A 45 -3.94 -19.35 -7.02
CA GLU A 45 -2.51 -19.11 -7.33
C GLU A 45 -1.95 -17.88 -6.63
N LEU A 46 -2.69 -16.77 -6.58
CA LEU A 46 -2.27 -15.57 -5.85
C LEU A 46 -2.16 -15.84 -4.35
N THR A 47 -3.14 -16.56 -3.78
CA THR A 47 -3.12 -16.95 -2.37
C THR A 47 -1.98 -17.91 -2.06
N ARG A 48 -1.70 -18.87 -2.95
CA ARG A 48 -0.57 -19.79 -2.85
C ARG A 48 0.77 -19.08 -2.95
N ASN A 49 0.91 -18.11 -3.86
CA ASN A 49 2.13 -17.30 -4.00
C ASN A 49 2.34 -16.40 -2.77
N CYS A 50 1.27 -15.86 -2.18
CA CYS A 50 1.36 -15.11 -0.92
C CYS A 50 1.81 -16.00 0.24
N ASN A 51 1.34 -17.25 0.31
CA ASN A 51 1.74 -18.20 1.34
C ASN A 51 3.22 -18.61 1.19
N ILE A 52 3.68 -18.90 -0.04
CA ILE A 52 5.10 -19.21 -0.31
C ILE A 52 5.99 -18.00 0.03
N GLY A 53 5.56 -16.79 -0.31
CA GLY A 53 6.24 -15.55 0.04
C GLY A 53 6.34 -15.35 1.55
N TYR A 54 5.27 -15.63 2.29
CA TYR A 54 5.24 -15.59 3.75
C TYR A 54 6.21 -16.59 4.38
N GLU A 55 6.17 -17.87 3.96
CA GLU A 55 7.05 -18.92 4.48
C GLU A 55 8.53 -18.60 4.21
N THR A 56 8.84 -18.12 3.01
CA THR A 56 10.20 -17.71 2.64
C THR A 56 10.67 -16.53 3.48
N ALA A 57 9.81 -15.52 3.66
CA ALA A 57 10.10 -14.37 4.52
C ALA A 57 10.33 -14.78 5.98
N GLU A 58 9.54 -15.72 6.50
CA GLU A 58 9.69 -16.24 7.85
C GLU A 58 11.04 -16.97 8.02
N GLN A 59 11.42 -17.79 7.04
CA GLN A 59 12.69 -18.51 7.06
C GLN A 59 13.88 -17.55 6.99
N LEU A 60 13.82 -16.53 6.13
CA LEU A 60 14.84 -15.46 6.06
C LEU A 60 15.00 -14.70 7.38
N LEU A 61 13.90 -14.48 8.12
CA LEU A 61 13.95 -13.88 9.45
C LEU A 61 14.57 -14.82 10.49
N LYS A 62 14.30 -16.13 10.43
CA LYS A 62 14.89 -17.15 11.31
C LYS A 62 16.39 -17.32 11.08
N GLU A 63 16.86 -17.14 9.84
CA GLU A 63 18.28 -17.24 9.48
C GLU A 63 19.14 -16.06 9.98
N LEU A 64 18.53 -14.98 10.50
CA LEU A 64 19.25 -13.84 11.07
C LEU A 64 19.92 -14.20 12.41
N LYS A 65 21.15 -14.72 12.33
CA LYS A 65 21.99 -15.06 13.50
C LYS A 65 22.33 -13.86 14.40
N VAL A 66 22.36 -12.63 13.86
CA VAL A 66 22.66 -11.40 14.63
C VAL A 66 21.68 -10.28 14.26
N ILE A 67 20.81 -9.93 15.21
CA ILE A 67 19.84 -8.85 15.04
C ILE A 67 20.51 -7.50 15.34
N LYS A 68 21.14 -6.91 14.32
CA LYS A 68 21.79 -5.59 14.42
C LYS A 68 20.79 -4.43 14.62
N LEU A 69 19.57 -4.55 14.08
CA LEU A 69 18.52 -3.52 14.10
C LEU A 69 17.24 -4.07 14.72
N LYS A 70 17.19 -4.18 16.06
CA LYS A 70 16.05 -4.76 16.79
C LYS A 70 14.71 -4.09 16.46
N ARG A 71 14.70 -2.76 16.26
CA ARG A 71 13.48 -2.01 15.90
C ARG A 71 12.95 -2.38 14.51
N ARG A 72 13.82 -2.36 13.49
CA ARG A 72 13.44 -2.72 12.11
C ARG A 72 13.03 -4.18 11.98
N TYR A 73 13.71 -5.07 12.71
CA TYR A 73 13.33 -6.49 12.81
C TYR A 73 11.89 -6.65 13.32
N ARG A 74 11.57 -6.03 14.47
CA ARG A 74 10.22 -6.10 15.06
C ARG A 74 9.14 -5.54 14.15
N PHE A 75 9.44 -4.43 13.48
CA PHE A 75 8.51 -3.82 12.52
C PHE A 75 8.23 -4.77 11.34
N ILE A 76 9.27 -5.33 10.74
CA ILE A 76 9.14 -6.24 9.58
C ILE A 76 8.45 -7.55 9.98
N SER A 77 8.74 -8.10 11.17
CA SER A 77 8.04 -9.28 11.67
C SER A 77 6.55 -9.02 11.88
N ALA A 78 6.19 -7.84 12.40
CA ALA A 78 4.78 -7.47 12.57
C ALA A 78 4.08 -7.25 11.21
N LEU A 79 4.77 -6.68 10.22
CA LEU A 79 4.27 -6.57 8.85
C LEU A 79 4.09 -7.94 8.18
N LEU A 80 4.97 -8.91 8.45
CA LEU A 80 4.82 -10.27 7.96
C LEU A 80 3.55 -10.92 8.53
N ILE A 81 3.31 -10.78 9.83
CA ILE A 81 2.10 -11.33 10.47
C ILE A 81 0.82 -10.71 9.87
N LEU A 82 0.86 -9.41 9.55
CA LEU A 82 -0.25 -8.70 8.92
C LEU A 82 -0.66 -9.30 7.55
N THR A 83 0.26 -9.85 6.76
CA THR A 83 -0.09 -10.33 5.40
C THR A 83 -0.92 -11.60 5.38
N THR A 84 -0.98 -12.32 6.50
CA THR A 84 -1.90 -13.46 6.68
C THR A 84 -3.38 -13.05 6.70
N LYS A 85 -3.69 -11.74 6.85
CA LYS A 85 -5.03 -11.14 6.91
C LYS A 85 -6.01 -11.80 7.90
N THR A 86 -5.50 -12.62 8.83
CA THR A 86 -6.32 -13.31 9.82
C THR A 86 -6.54 -12.41 11.03
N LYS A 87 -7.78 -12.30 11.51
CA LYS A 87 -8.13 -11.36 12.60
C LYS A 87 -7.22 -11.49 13.84
N ALA A 88 -6.91 -12.71 14.27
CA ALA A 88 -6.02 -12.95 15.41
C ALA A 88 -4.59 -12.42 15.16
N HIS A 89 -4.08 -12.61 13.94
CA HIS A 89 -2.77 -12.09 13.53
C HIS A 89 -2.77 -10.56 13.43
N LEU A 90 -3.87 -9.94 12.98
CA LEU A 90 -4.00 -8.48 12.94
C LEU A 90 -4.02 -7.86 14.35
N GLU A 91 -4.71 -8.50 15.29
CA GLU A 91 -4.75 -8.06 16.69
C GLU A 91 -3.37 -8.19 17.36
N SER A 92 -2.67 -9.31 17.12
CA SER A 92 -1.29 -9.50 17.61
C SER A 92 -0.29 -8.50 17.00
N ALA A 93 -0.40 -8.22 15.70
CA ALA A 93 0.42 -7.20 15.04
C ALA A 93 0.13 -5.80 15.60
N LEU A 94 -1.14 -5.47 15.88
CA LEU A 94 -1.52 -4.21 16.53
C LEU A 94 -0.93 -4.06 17.93
N GLU A 95 -0.96 -5.12 18.75
CA GLU A 95 -0.34 -5.12 20.07
C GLU A 95 1.16 -4.85 19.96
N THR A 96 1.83 -5.49 19.01
CA THR A 96 3.25 -5.25 18.73
C THR A 96 3.52 -3.80 18.33
N PHE A 97 2.70 -3.21 17.45
CA PHE A 97 2.83 -1.80 17.07
C PHE A 97 2.51 -0.84 18.22
N ALA A 98 1.57 -1.19 19.10
CA ALA A 98 1.27 -0.43 20.31
C ALA A 98 2.47 -0.43 21.27
N GLU A 99 3.07 -1.58 21.55
CA GLU A 99 4.29 -1.66 22.36
C GLU A 99 5.45 -0.83 21.77
N MET A 100 5.61 -0.87 20.44
CA MET A 100 6.63 -0.08 19.76
C MET A 100 6.35 1.42 19.88
N SER A 101 5.08 1.81 19.76
CA SER A 101 4.64 3.20 19.93
C SER A 101 4.77 3.69 21.38
N HIS A 102 4.61 2.83 22.38
CA HIS A 102 4.85 3.19 23.78
C HIS A 102 6.31 3.52 24.06
N LYS A 103 7.24 2.83 23.38
CA LYS A 103 8.68 3.08 23.52
C LYS A 103 9.16 4.30 22.75
N ASP A 104 8.50 4.61 21.63
CA ASP A 104 8.85 5.71 20.75
C ASP A 104 7.58 6.29 20.10
N PRO A 105 6.88 7.22 20.78
CA PRO A 105 5.57 7.71 20.36
C PRO A 105 5.55 8.42 19.00
N ASP A 106 6.68 8.98 18.58
CA ASP A 106 6.80 9.76 17.35
C ASP A 106 7.42 8.96 16.20
N SER A 107 7.68 7.66 16.41
CA SER A 107 8.22 6.79 15.37
C SER A 107 7.19 6.57 14.24
N VAL A 108 7.59 6.86 13.01
CA VAL A 108 6.72 6.75 11.83
C VAL A 108 6.30 5.31 11.56
N ALA A 109 7.22 4.36 11.64
CA ALA A 109 6.99 2.99 11.22
C ALA A 109 5.87 2.28 12.02
N PRO A 110 5.85 2.28 13.37
CA PRO A 110 4.75 1.70 14.14
C PRO A 110 3.38 2.34 13.85
N ILE A 111 3.34 3.66 13.65
CA ILE A 111 2.09 4.38 13.34
C ILE A 111 1.56 3.95 11.97
N TYR A 112 2.45 3.81 10.98
CA TYR A 112 2.09 3.31 9.66
C TYR A 112 1.57 1.87 9.74
N GLY A 113 2.30 0.98 10.43
CA GLY A 113 1.88 -0.42 10.62
C GLY A 113 0.51 -0.54 11.28
N ALA A 114 0.27 0.23 12.34
CA ALA A 114 -1.03 0.29 13.00
C ALA A 114 -2.14 0.83 12.08
N ALA A 115 -1.86 1.83 11.26
CA ALA A 115 -2.82 2.34 10.28
C ALA A 115 -3.23 1.25 9.28
N VAL A 116 -2.28 0.47 8.77
CA VAL A 116 -2.57 -0.65 7.86
C VAL A 116 -3.41 -1.72 8.56
N CYS A 117 -3.09 -2.10 9.80
CA CYS A 117 -3.93 -3.02 10.58
C CYS A 117 -5.37 -2.50 10.72
N TYR A 118 -5.54 -1.21 11.05
CA TYR A 118 -6.88 -0.63 11.19
C TYR A 118 -7.65 -0.63 9.87
N ILE A 119 -6.99 -0.43 8.73
CA ILE A 119 -7.64 -0.53 7.42
C ILE A 119 -8.14 -1.96 7.18
N GLN A 120 -7.29 -2.97 7.43
CA GLN A 120 -7.67 -4.38 7.25
C GLN A 120 -8.77 -4.83 8.22
N LEU A 121 -8.79 -4.29 9.44
CA LEU A 121 -9.87 -4.47 10.41
C LEU A 121 -11.12 -3.62 10.12
N LYS A 122 -11.17 -2.91 8.99
CA LYS A 122 -12.27 -2.02 8.57
C LYS A 122 -12.56 -0.88 9.55
N GLN A 123 -11.59 -0.51 10.38
CA GLN A 123 -11.65 0.62 11.32
C GLN A 123 -11.14 1.91 10.65
N CYS A 124 -11.76 2.31 9.54
CA CYS A 124 -11.30 3.40 8.67
C CYS A 124 -11.10 4.74 9.42
N GLN A 125 -11.93 5.05 10.42
CA GLN A 125 -11.77 6.31 11.16
C GLN A 125 -10.49 6.35 12.00
N LYS A 126 -10.12 5.23 12.65
CA LYS A 126 -8.88 5.13 13.43
C LYS A 126 -7.66 5.16 12.53
N ALA A 127 -7.70 4.44 11.40
CA ALA A 127 -6.65 4.47 10.39
C ALA A 127 -6.39 5.91 9.90
N ARG A 128 -7.44 6.63 9.52
CA ARG A 128 -7.35 8.01 9.03
C ARG A 128 -6.72 8.95 10.05
N ASN A 129 -7.03 8.78 11.34
CA ASN A 129 -6.44 9.60 12.40
C ASN A 129 -4.92 9.36 12.51
N GLN A 130 -4.46 8.11 12.42
CA GLN A 130 -3.03 7.79 12.43
C GLN A 130 -2.32 8.34 11.20
N LEU A 131 -2.90 8.18 10.01
CA LEU A 131 -2.33 8.68 8.76
C LEU A 131 -2.27 10.22 8.72
N LYS A 132 -3.28 10.91 9.27
CA LYS A 132 -3.25 12.38 9.43
C LYS A 132 -2.12 12.84 10.35
N ARG A 133 -1.78 12.05 11.38
CA ARG A 133 -0.62 12.33 12.24
C ARG A 133 0.67 12.25 11.42
N LEU A 134 0.84 11.19 10.62
CA LEU A 134 1.98 11.01 9.73
C LEU A 134 2.09 12.07 8.62
N ALA A 135 0.95 12.58 8.12
CA ALA A 135 0.94 13.65 7.13
C ALA A 135 1.57 14.96 7.64
N LYS A 136 1.54 15.20 8.95
CA LYS A 136 2.15 16.37 9.61
C LYS A 136 3.64 16.19 9.93
N VAL A 137 4.13 14.96 9.96
CA VAL A 137 5.54 14.67 10.25
C VAL A 137 6.41 15.24 9.14
N SER A 138 7.51 15.89 9.52
CA SER A 138 8.51 16.38 8.60
C SER A 138 9.18 15.22 7.88
N TRP A 139 9.38 15.35 6.58
CA TRP A 139 10.08 14.32 5.81
C TRP A 139 11.49 14.11 6.38
N ASN A 140 11.87 12.85 6.53
CA ASN A 140 13.20 12.45 6.95
C ASN A 140 13.65 11.26 6.08
N PHE A 141 14.96 11.09 5.93
CA PHE A 141 15.51 10.03 5.07
C PHE A 141 15.29 8.62 5.64
N GLN A 142 15.27 8.48 6.97
CA GLN A 142 15.24 7.19 7.65
C GLN A 142 13.88 6.48 7.51
N ASP A 143 12.79 7.26 7.52
CA ASP A 143 11.40 6.82 7.42
C ASP A 143 10.77 7.23 6.09
N ALA A 144 11.58 7.58 5.08
CA ALA A 144 11.12 8.14 3.82
C ALA A 144 10.09 7.22 3.12
N GLU A 145 10.32 5.91 3.17
CA GLU A 145 9.48 4.90 2.55
C GLU A 145 8.15 4.71 3.29
N GLU A 146 8.18 4.62 4.62
CA GLU A 146 6.97 4.53 5.44
C GLU A 146 6.13 5.82 5.35
N LEU A 147 6.76 6.99 5.28
CA LEU A 147 6.09 8.27 5.07
C LEU A 147 5.41 8.30 3.70
N GLU A 148 6.11 7.92 2.63
CA GLU A 148 5.56 7.85 1.28
C GLU A 148 4.33 6.94 1.23
N LYS A 149 4.45 5.70 1.73
CA LYS A 149 3.35 4.73 1.81
C LYS A 149 2.18 5.27 2.63
N SER A 150 2.45 5.96 3.75
CA SER A 150 1.40 6.56 4.58
C SER A 150 0.62 7.67 3.86
N TRP A 151 1.31 8.51 3.06
CA TRP A 151 0.66 9.57 2.30
C TRP A 151 -0.21 8.99 1.20
N LEU A 152 0.28 7.99 0.47
CA LEU A 152 -0.49 7.28 -0.56
C LEU A 152 -1.74 6.61 0.03
N LEU A 153 -1.64 5.99 1.22
CA LEU A 153 -2.79 5.39 1.89
C LEU A 153 -3.84 6.45 2.27
N LEU A 154 -3.38 7.60 2.75
CA LEU A 154 -4.29 8.69 3.10
C LEU A 154 -4.99 9.26 1.86
N VAL A 155 -4.28 9.36 0.73
CA VAL A 155 -4.86 9.73 -0.57
C VAL A 155 -5.95 8.75 -0.98
N ASP A 156 -5.68 7.45 -0.92
CA ASP A 156 -6.66 6.40 -1.25
C ASP A 156 -7.96 6.57 -0.45
N MET A 157 -7.84 6.74 0.87
CA MET A 157 -8.98 6.95 1.76
C MET A 157 -9.73 8.26 1.48
N TYR A 158 -9.05 9.31 1.03
CA TYR A 158 -9.67 10.59 0.68
C TYR A 158 -10.35 10.57 -0.68
N ILE A 159 -9.79 9.85 -1.65
CA ILE A 159 -10.43 9.58 -2.94
C ILE A 159 -11.78 8.88 -2.71
N GLN A 160 -11.80 7.83 -1.88
CA GLN A 160 -13.05 7.16 -1.48
C GLN A 160 -14.04 8.08 -0.76
N SER A 161 -13.54 9.12 -0.09
CA SER A 161 -14.35 10.12 0.61
C SER A 161 -14.74 11.33 -0.25
N GLY A 162 -14.32 11.39 -1.52
CA GLY A 162 -14.58 12.51 -2.45
C GLY A 162 -13.78 13.80 -2.18
N LYS A 163 -12.75 13.79 -1.32
CA LYS A 163 -11.97 14.98 -0.96
C LYS A 163 -10.78 15.20 -1.91
N LEU A 164 -11.07 15.46 -3.18
CA LEU A 164 -10.07 15.43 -4.26
C LEU A 164 -9.00 16.52 -4.15
N GLU A 165 -9.35 17.75 -3.75
CA GLU A 165 -8.39 18.87 -3.61
C GLU A 165 -7.24 18.54 -2.63
N VAL A 166 -7.59 17.99 -1.47
CA VAL A 166 -6.62 17.59 -0.44
C VAL A 166 -5.72 16.45 -0.93
N CYS A 167 -6.24 15.55 -1.77
CA CYS A 167 -5.44 14.50 -2.39
C CYS A 167 -4.36 15.09 -3.30
N GLN A 168 -4.70 16.08 -4.13
CA GLN A 168 -3.74 16.68 -5.05
C GLN A 168 -2.57 17.34 -4.32
N GLU A 169 -2.82 18.06 -3.21
CA GLU A 169 -1.76 18.66 -2.39
C GLU A 169 -0.84 17.59 -1.79
N LEU A 170 -1.43 16.51 -1.26
CA LEU A 170 -0.67 15.43 -0.64
C LEU A 170 0.16 14.64 -1.66
N LEU A 171 -0.37 14.43 -2.87
CA LEU A 171 0.35 13.81 -3.98
C LEU A 171 1.49 14.70 -4.50
N LYS A 172 1.28 16.02 -4.60
CA LYS A 172 2.36 16.99 -4.92
C LYS A 172 3.48 16.92 -3.87
N LYS A 173 3.13 16.81 -2.59
CA LYS A 173 4.10 16.60 -1.51
C LYS A 173 4.86 15.28 -1.69
N CYS A 174 4.19 14.19 -2.04
CA CYS A 174 4.82 12.89 -2.33
C CYS A 174 5.84 13.00 -3.47
N LEU A 175 5.43 13.55 -4.62
CA LEU A 175 6.29 13.72 -5.80
C LEU A 175 7.46 14.69 -5.59
N LYS A 176 7.34 15.64 -4.64
CA LYS A 176 8.45 16.53 -4.27
C LYS A 176 9.66 15.74 -3.75
N TYR A 177 9.41 14.68 -2.98
CA TYR A 177 10.47 13.86 -2.37
C TYR A 177 10.80 12.61 -3.19
N ASN A 178 9.80 12.01 -3.84
CA ASN A 178 9.98 10.87 -4.74
C ASN A 178 9.30 11.10 -6.09
N LYS A 179 10.06 11.65 -7.04
CA LYS A 179 9.57 11.89 -8.42
C LYS A 179 9.31 10.61 -9.21
N SER A 180 9.85 9.48 -8.77
CA SER A 180 9.71 8.17 -9.41
C SER A 180 8.55 7.36 -8.83
N CYS A 181 7.75 7.92 -7.93
CA CYS A 181 6.59 7.26 -7.35
C CYS A 181 5.48 7.08 -8.40
N ILE A 182 5.48 5.93 -9.08
CA ILE A 182 4.47 5.57 -10.09
C ILE A 182 3.06 5.64 -9.50
N LYS A 183 2.90 5.17 -8.25
CA LYS A 183 1.60 5.15 -7.57
C LYS A 183 1.00 6.54 -7.38
N ALA A 184 1.84 7.56 -7.16
CA ALA A 184 1.35 8.93 -7.06
C ALA A 184 0.79 9.45 -8.39
N TYR A 185 1.44 9.13 -9.52
CA TYR A 185 0.91 9.47 -10.84
C TYR A 185 -0.38 8.70 -11.17
N GLU A 186 -0.50 7.43 -10.75
CA GLU A 186 -1.76 6.68 -10.89
C GLU A 186 -2.91 7.37 -10.18
N TYR A 187 -2.69 7.84 -8.94
CA TYR A 187 -3.71 8.58 -8.20
C TYR A 187 -4.03 9.95 -8.81
N PHE A 188 -3.06 10.65 -9.41
CA PHE A 188 -3.34 11.86 -10.18
C PHE A 188 -4.25 11.58 -11.38
N GLY A 189 -3.97 10.53 -12.15
CA GLY A 189 -4.81 10.11 -13.27
C GLY A 189 -6.25 9.83 -12.84
N LEU A 190 -6.44 9.10 -11.73
CA LEU A 190 -7.78 8.83 -11.20
C LEU A 190 -8.50 10.08 -10.72
N ILE A 191 -7.81 11.01 -10.04
CA ILE A 191 -8.43 12.26 -9.61
C ILE A 191 -8.92 13.05 -10.82
N MET A 192 -8.11 13.13 -11.88
CA MET A 192 -8.48 13.81 -13.13
C MET A 192 -9.67 13.14 -13.82
N GLU A 193 -9.75 11.81 -13.85
CA GLU A 193 -10.94 11.08 -14.32
C GLU A 193 -12.20 11.43 -13.52
N LYS A 194 -12.08 11.49 -12.18
CA LYS A 194 -13.19 11.86 -11.29
C LYS A 194 -13.64 13.31 -11.49
N GLU A 195 -12.72 14.19 -11.89
CA GLU A 195 -12.98 15.59 -12.23
C GLU A 195 -13.43 15.78 -13.70
N GLN A 196 -13.59 14.69 -14.47
CA GLN A 196 -13.92 14.71 -15.91
C GLN A 196 -12.88 15.41 -16.80
N ASN A 197 -11.65 15.58 -16.31
CA ASN A 197 -10.53 16.11 -17.07
C ASN A 197 -9.73 14.98 -17.72
N PHE A 198 -10.33 14.37 -18.75
CA PHE A 198 -9.76 13.19 -19.42
C PHE A 198 -8.45 13.47 -20.14
N LEU A 199 -8.26 14.70 -20.63
CA LEU A 199 -7.04 15.10 -21.34
C LEU A 199 -5.81 15.09 -20.42
N GLU A 200 -5.94 15.61 -19.21
CA GLU A 200 -4.84 15.53 -18.22
C GLU A 200 -4.68 14.11 -17.67
N ALA A 201 -5.77 13.37 -17.47
CA ALA A 201 -5.70 11.96 -17.05
C ALA A 201 -4.87 11.12 -18.02
N ALA A 202 -5.10 11.27 -19.34
CA ALA A 202 -4.37 10.56 -20.38
C ALA A 202 -2.85 10.82 -20.32
N LYS A 203 -2.44 12.08 -20.10
CA LYS A 203 -1.01 12.45 -19.95
C LYS A 203 -0.36 11.72 -18.77
N TYR A 204 -1.04 11.63 -17.64
CA TYR A 204 -0.52 10.91 -16.47
C TYR A 204 -0.38 9.41 -16.74
N TYR A 205 -1.36 8.79 -17.40
CA TYR A 205 -1.28 7.37 -17.73
C TYR A 205 -0.25 7.07 -18.82
N GLU A 206 -0.07 7.94 -19.80
CA GLU A 206 0.98 7.82 -20.81
C GLU A 206 2.37 7.89 -20.17
N TYR A 207 2.58 8.83 -19.25
CA TYR A 207 3.83 8.91 -18.49
C TYR A 207 4.12 7.60 -17.73
N ILE A 208 3.11 7.02 -17.09
CA ILE A 208 3.27 5.75 -16.38
C ILE A 208 3.53 4.59 -17.34
N TRP A 209 2.79 4.53 -18.45
CA TRP A 209 2.93 3.49 -19.47
C TRP A 209 4.34 3.43 -20.06
N ASN A 210 4.94 4.59 -20.32
CA ASN A 210 6.30 4.70 -20.81
C ASN A 210 7.32 4.30 -19.73
N ASN A 211 7.13 4.72 -18.48
CA ASN A 211 8.04 4.37 -17.37
C ASN A 211 7.98 2.90 -16.96
N LEU A 212 6.85 2.22 -17.19
CA LEU A 212 6.68 0.79 -16.92
C LEU A 212 7.12 -0.11 -18.10
N ASN A 213 7.79 0.43 -19.11
CA ASN A 213 8.20 -0.30 -20.32
C ASN A 213 7.03 -1.11 -20.93
N HIS A 214 5.81 -0.57 -20.91
CA HIS A 214 4.60 -1.21 -21.44
C HIS A 214 4.20 -2.54 -20.77
N GLN A 215 4.68 -2.82 -19.56
CA GLN A 215 4.45 -4.10 -18.89
C GLN A 215 3.10 -4.20 -18.16
N ASN A 216 2.41 -3.08 -17.90
CA ASN A 216 1.16 -3.09 -17.13
C ASN A 216 -0.09 -2.90 -18.02
N PRO A 217 -0.72 -3.98 -18.51
CA PRO A 217 -1.83 -3.91 -19.47
C PRO A 217 -3.06 -3.16 -18.95
N VAL A 218 -3.21 -3.03 -17.62
CA VAL A 218 -4.32 -2.29 -17.01
C VAL A 218 -4.23 -0.80 -17.32
N ILE A 219 -3.02 -0.24 -17.32
CA ILE A 219 -2.78 1.19 -17.57
C ILE A 219 -2.91 1.48 -19.06
N GLY A 220 -2.41 0.58 -19.92
CA GLY A 220 -2.60 0.67 -21.37
C GLY A 220 -4.08 0.63 -21.76
N LYS A 221 -4.88 -0.25 -21.15
CA LYS A 221 -6.34 -0.31 -21.39
C LYS A 221 -7.04 0.99 -20.99
N ARG A 222 -6.69 1.60 -19.85
CA ARG A 222 -7.30 2.88 -19.45
C ARG A 222 -6.93 3.99 -20.41
N ASN A 223 -5.65 4.14 -20.74
CA ASN A 223 -5.20 5.16 -21.70
C ASN A 223 -6.01 5.09 -23.02
N LEU A 224 -6.29 3.88 -23.53
CA LEU A 224 -7.09 3.69 -24.74
C LEU A 224 -8.60 3.93 -24.59
N THR A 225 -9.12 4.01 -23.37
CA THR A 225 -10.57 4.12 -23.10
C THR A 225 -11.03 5.56 -22.84
N ILE A 226 -10.10 6.47 -22.53
CA ILE A 226 -10.32 7.90 -22.26
C ILE A 226 -9.96 8.73 -23.49
#